data_AF-A0A2D7H7M1-F1
#
_entry.id   AF-A0A2D7H7M1-F1
#
_cell.length_a   1.000
_cell.length_b   1.000
_cell.length_c   1.000
_cell.angle_alpha   90.00
_cell.angle_beta   90.00
_cell.angle_gamma   90.00
#
_symmetry.space_group_name_H-M   'P 1'
#
loop_
_entity.id
_entity.type
_entity.pdbx_description
1 polymer ?
#
loop_
_entity_poly.entity_id
_entity_poly.type
_entity_poly.pdbx_seq_one_letter_code
_entity_poly.pdbx_strand_id
1 'polypeptide(L)'
;MLPRFSFRFLFGVTFVFALLGAMVQAAYAGYIIAISLLMMLGSVLSFFLVGYLFFLVQWIMAGLRPRRDLAEPGSPFADGQLPPQILPPTDPSN
;
A
#
# COMPACT_ATOMS: atom_id res chain seq x y z
N MET A 1 7.98 -25.18 8.26
CA MET A 1 9.36 -24.63 8.14
C MET A 1 9.61 -23.76 9.36
N LEU A 2 10.60 -24.06 10.22
CA LEU A 2 10.92 -23.17 11.35
C LEU A 2 11.68 -21.93 10.83
N PRO A 3 11.25 -20.70 11.16
CA PRO A 3 11.99 -19.50 10.79
C PRO A 3 13.38 -19.52 11.44
N ARG A 4 14.43 -19.51 10.61
CA ARG A 4 15.83 -19.52 11.04
C ARG A 4 16.30 -18.08 11.27
N PHE A 5 16.02 -17.53 12.45
CA PHE A 5 16.62 -16.26 12.85
C PHE A 5 18.09 -16.49 13.24
N SER A 6 19.00 -15.76 12.58
CA SER A 6 20.41 -15.76 12.97
C SER A 6 20.59 -15.03 14.30
N PHE A 7 21.49 -15.49 15.16
CA PHE A 7 21.87 -14.78 16.38
C PHE A 7 22.29 -13.32 16.10
N ARG A 8 22.94 -13.08 14.96
CA ARG A 8 23.37 -11.74 14.52
C ARG A 8 22.17 -10.82 14.27
N PHE A 9 21.08 -11.37 13.74
CA PHE A 9 19.84 -10.63 13.51
C PHE A 9 19.20 -10.24 14.85
N LEU A 10 19.08 -11.20 15.77
CA LEU A 10 18.50 -10.94 17.09
C LEU A 10 19.31 -9.87 17.85
N PHE A 11 20.65 -10.01 17.86
CA PHE A 11 21.54 -9.02 18.47
C PHE A 11 21.36 -7.62 17.85
N GLY A 12 21.32 -7.54 16.51
CA GLY A 12 21.13 -6.27 15.81
C GLY A 12 19.81 -5.59 16.17
N VAL A 13 18.72 -6.35 16.20
CA VAL A 13 17.40 -5.83 16.59
C VAL A 13 17.42 -5.34 18.03
N THR A 14 17.91 -6.16 18.97
CA THR A 14 17.99 -5.79 20.39
C THR A 14 18.88 -4.56 20.60
N PHE A 15 20.01 -4.47 19.90
CA PHE A 15 20.92 -3.33 19.98
C PHE A 15 20.25 -2.03 19.53
N VAL A 16 19.51 -2.06 18.42
CA VAL A 16 18.75 -0.89 17.94
C VAL A 16 17.72 -0.44 18.96
N PHE A 17 16.96 -1.38 19.56
CA PHE A 17 15.99 -1.05 20.60
C PHE A 17 16.66 -0.51 21.88
N ALA A 18 17.82 -1.04 22.25
CA ALA A 18 18.59 -0.52 23.39
C ALA A 18 19.04 0.92 23.15
N LEU A 19 19.52 1.24 21.93
CA LEU A 19 19.88 2.61 21.55
C LEU A 19 18.68 3.57 21.59
N LEU A 20 17.53 3.14 21.06
CA LEU A 20 16.30 3.93 21.14
C LEU A 20 15.88 4.17 22.59
N GLY A 21 15.91 3.13 23.43
CA GLY A 21 15.61 3.24 24.86
C GLY A 21 16.55 4.21 25.59
N ALA A 22 17.86 4.13 25.31
CA ALA A 22 18.85 5.05 25.85
C ALA A 22 18.58 6.50 25.40
N MET A 23 18.18 6.72 24.14
CA MET A 23 17.87 8.04 23.61
C MET A 23 16.60 8.63 24.25
N VAL A 24 15.58 7.80 24.47
CA VAL A 24 14.37 8.18 25.23
C VAL A 24 14.74 8.57 26.66
N GLN A 25 15.56 7.79 27.33
CA GLN A 25 16.02 8.12 28.69
C GLN A 25 16.82 9.44 28.72
N ALA A 26 17.69 9.67 27.74
CA ALA A 26 18.42 10.94 27.61
C ALA A 26 17.46 12.13 27.37
N ALA A 27 16.40 11.94 26.58
CA ALA A 27 15.40 12.98 26.38
C ALA A 27 14.65 13.30 27.69
N TYR A 28 14.30 12.29 28.49
CA TYR A 28 13.71 12.51 29.82
C TYR A 28 14.64 13.23 30.78
N ALA A 29 15.95 13.02 30.66
CA ALA A 29 16.97 13.75 31.42
C ALA A 29 17.20 15.19 30.92
N GLY A 30 16.48 15.64 29.88
CA GLY A 30 16.53 17.01 29.37
C GLY A 30 17.60 17.29 28.33
N TYR A 31 18.26 16.26 27.78
CA TYR A 31 19.24 16.46 26.72
C TYR A 31 18.55 16.90 25.42
N ILE A 32 18.76 18.16 25.04
CA ILE A 32 18.08 18.80 23.89
C ILE A 32 18.28 18.02 22.60
N ILE A 33 19.50 17.53 22.34
CA ILE A 33 19.83 16.77 21.12
C ILE A 33 18.97 15.49 21.04
N ALA A 34 18.80 14.78 22.16
CA ALA A 34 18.00 13.55 22.20
C ALA A 34 16.52 13.85 21.94
N ILE A 35 15.99 14.93 22.52
CA ILE A 35 14.61 15.39 22.28
C ILE A 35 14.41 15.73 20.81
N SER A 36 15.32 16.51 20.21
CA SER A 36 15.23 16.90 18.80
C SER A 36 15.26 15.70 17.86
N LEU A 37 16.15 14.73 18.10
CA LEU A 37 16.22 13.51 17.30
C LEU A 37 14.95 12.66 17.42
N LEU A 38 14.40 12.51 18.64
CA LEU A 38 13.13 11.79 18.84
C LEU A 38 11.96 12.48 18.15
N MET A 39 11.89 13.81 18.22
CA MET A 39 10.85 14.58 17.52
C MET A 39 10.96 14.45 16.00
N MET A 40 12.17 14.48 15.46
CA MET A 40 12.42 14.27 14.03
C MET A 40 12.01 12.85 13.59
N LEU A 41 12.44 11.83 14.33
CA LEU A 41 12.07 10.44 14.00
C LEU A 41 10.56 10.22 14.15
N GLY A 42 9.97 10.75 15.21
CA GLY A 42 8.54 10.67 15.49
C GLY A 42 7.70 11.36 14.41
N SER A 43 8.11 12.54 13.92
CA SER A 43 7.39 13.26 12.87
C SER A 43 7.45 12.53 11.53
N VAL A 44 8.63 12.03 11.14
CA VAL A 44 8.80 11.22 9.92
C VAL A 44 7.95 9.94 10.00
N LEU A 45 8.01 9.22 11.12
CA LEU A 45 7.21 8.01 11.32
C LEU A 45 5.70 8.32 11.27
N SER A 46 5.28 9.42 11.88
CA SER A 46 3.87 9.85 11.90
C SER A 46 3.37 10.18 10.50
N PHE A 47 4.19 10.86 9.68
CA PHE A 47 3.86 11.16 8.29
C PHE A 47 3.59 9.88 7.48
N PHE A 48 4.50 8.89 7.58
CA PHE A 48 4.31 7.61 6.90
C PHE A 48 3.12 6.83 7.44
N LEU A 49 2.90 6.85 8.76
CA LEU A 49 1.76 6.18 9.39
C LEU A 49 0.44 6.75 8.87
N VAL A 50 0.29 8.08 8.86
CA VAL A 50 -0.90 8.75 8.33
C VAL A 50 -1.10 8.44 6.85
N GLY A 51 -0.04 8.54 6.04
CA GLY A 51 -0.10 8.18 4.62
C GLY A 51 -0.51 6.72 4.39
N TYR A 52 0.03 5.80 5.19
CA TYR A 52 -0.32 4.38 5.14
C TYR A 52 -1.78 4.12 5.52
N LEU A 53 -2.31 4.81 6.54
CA LEU A 53 -3.73 4.71 6.90
C LEU A 53 -4.64 5.22 5.77
N PHE A 54 -4.30 6.34 5.15
CA PHE A 54 -5.02 6.84 3.98
C PHE A 54 -4.97 5.84 2.81
N PHE A 55 -3.80 5.27 2.55
CA PHE A 55 -3.64 4.24 1.54
C PHE A 55 -4.53 3.03 1.83
N LEU A 56 -4.57 2.53 3.07
CA LEU A 56 -5.44 1.41 3.45
C LEU A 56 -6.91 1.74 3.23
N VAL A 57 -7.36 2.95 3.58
CA VAL A 57 -8.74 3.38 3.33
C VAL A 57 -9.04 3.37 1.83
N GLN A 58 -8.16 3.94 1.00
CA GLN A 58 -8.36 3.95 -0.45
C GLN A 58 -8.31 2.55 -1.06
N TRP A 59 -7.43 1.69 -0.55
CA TRP A 59 -7.31 0.31 -1.00
C TRP A 59 -8.57 -0.50 -0.70
N ILE A 60 -9.15 -0.34 0.51
CA ILE A 60 -10.43 -0.96 0.87
C ILE A 60 -11.54 -0.45 -0.06
N MET A 61 -11.63 0.87 -0.28
CA MET A 61 -12.64 1.45 -1.16
C MET A 61 -12.50 0.98 -2.62
N ALA A 62 -11.27 0.83 -3.10
CA ALA A 62 -11.01 0.26 -4.43
C ALA A 62 -11.45 -1.21 -4.52
N GLY A 63 -11.24 -1.99 -3.47
CA GLY A 63 -11.71 -3.38 -3.40
C GLY A 63 -13.23 -3.51 -3.35
N LEU A 64 -13.94 -2.52 -2.78
CA LEU A 64 -15.41 -2.49 -2.73
C LEU A 64 -16.05 -2.01 -4.05
N ARG A 65 -15.28 -1.42 -4.97
CA ARG A 65 -15.81 -0.98 -6.26
C ARG A 65 -16.25 -2.21 -7.06
N PRO A 66 -17.52 -2.27 -7.51
CA PRO A 66 -17.96 -3.32 -8.41
C PRO A 66 -17.05 -3.35 -9.64
N ARG A 67 -16.55 -4.54 -9.99
CA ARG A 67 -15.70 -4.76 -11.15
C ARG A 67 -16.53 -4.51 -12.41
N ARG A 68 -16.50 -3.28 -12.93
CA ARG A 68 -17.17 -2.89 -14.19
C ARG A 68 -16.45 -3.43 -15.43
N ASP A 69 -15.32 -4.11 -15.23
CA ASP A 69 -14.48 -4.70 -16.27
C ASP A 69 -15.05 -6.01 -16.83
N LEU A 70 -16.19 -6.49 -16.32
CA LEU A 70 -16.97 -7.51 -17.00
C LEU A 70 -17.59 -6.85 -18.23
N ALA A 71 -16.95 -7.07 -19.39
CA ALA A 71 -17.34 -6.63 -20.72
C ALA A 71 -18.79 -6.14 -20.80
N GLU A 72 -18.96 -4.82 -20.91
CA GLU A 72 -20.27 -4.23 -21.15
C GLU A 72 -20.89 -4.91 -22.38
N PRO A 73 -22.09 -5.52 -22.29
CA PRO A 73 -22.71 -6.18 -23.42
C PRO A 73 -22.86 -5.17 -24.58
N GLY A 74 -22.15 -5.41 -25.69
CA GLY A 74 -22.11 -4.49 -26.84
C GLY A 74 -20.86 -3.63 -26.96
N SER A 75 -19.84 -3.81 -26.11
CA SER A 75 -18.53 -3.21 -26.33
C SER A 75 -17.87 -3.77 -27.59
N PRO A 76 -17.37 -2.93 -28.51
CA PRO A 76 -16.69 -3.38 -29.74
C PRO A 76 -15.33 -4.06 -29.47
N PHE A 77 -14.87 -4.07 -28.21
CA PHE A 77 -13.64 -4.70 -27.75
C PHE A 77 -13.90 -5.85 -26.76
N ALA A 78 -15.15 -6.30 -26.62
CA ALA A 78 -15.47 -7.47 -25.80
C ALA A 78 -15.01 -8.75 -26.52
N ASP A 79 -14.06 -9.47 -25.91
CA ASP A 79 -13.57 -10.74 -26.44
C ASP A 79 -14.73 -11.72 -26.65
N GLY A 80 -14.92 -12.18 -27.90
CA GLY A 80 -15.95 -13.14 -28.27
C GLY A 80 -17.32 -12.56 -28.65
N GLN A 81 -17.50 -11.23 -28.65
CA GLN A 81 -18.66 -10.60 -29.28
C GLN A 81 -18.29 -10.02 -30.66
N LEU A 82 -19.07 -10.39 -31.69
CA LEU A 82 -19.02 -9.68 -32.97
C LEU A 82 -19.52 -8.24 -32.76
N PRO A 83 -18.89 -7.23 -33.39
CA PRO A 83 -19.37 -5.87 -33.33
C PRO A 83 -20.86 -5.81 -33.70
N PRO A 84 -21.68 -5.01 -33.00
CA PRO A 84 -23.09 -4.88 -33.35
C PRO A 84 -23.22 -4.49 -34.82
N GLN A 85 -23.99 -5.28 -35.57
CA GLN A 85 -24.12 -5.12 -37.01
C GLN A 85 -24.85 -3.80 -37.33
N ILE A 86 -24.10 -2.82 -37.83
CA ILE A 86 -24.61 -1.47 -38.16
C ILE A 86 -25.45 -1.47 -39.44
N LEU A 87 -25.14 -2.39 -40.36
CA LEU A 87 -25.77 -2.46 -41.68
C LEU A 87 -26.61 -3.74 -41.79
N PRO A 88 -27.91 -3.64 -42.11
CA PRO A 88 -28.71 -4.83 -42.38
C PRO A 88 -28.09 -5.62 -43.54
N PRO A 89 -28.12 -6.96 -43.51
CA PRO A 89 -27.58 -7.80 -44.58
C PRO A 89 -28.16 -7.35 -45.92
N THR A 90 -27.29 -7.02 -46.88
CA THR A 90 -27.73 -6.79 -48.26
C THR A 90 -28.02 -8.15 -48.87
N ASP A 91 -29.28 -8.37 -49.25
CA ASP A 91 -29.74 -9.59 -49.89
C ASP A 91 -28.98 -9.75 -51.24
N PRO A 92 -28.24 -10.85 -51.47
CA PRO A 92 -27.47 -11.04 -52.70
C PRO A 92 -28.35 -11.33 -53.94
N SER A 93 -29.67 -11.11 -53.84
CA SER A 93 -30.67 -11.51 -54.83
C SER A 93 -31.15 -10.39 -55.78
N ASN A 94 -30.42 -9.27 -55.89
CA ASN A 94 -30.67 -8.24 -56.93
C ASN A 94 -29.39 -7.82 -57.66
#